data_AF-A0A084T111-F1
#
_entry.id   AF-A0A084T111-F1
#
_cell.length_a   1.000
_cell.length_b   1.000
_cell.length_c   1.000
_cell.angle_alpha   90.00
_cell.angle_beta   90.00
_cell.angle_gamma   90.00
#
_symmetry.space_group_name_H-M   'P 1'
#
loop_
_entity.id
_entity.type
_entity.pdbx_description
1 polymer ?
#
loop_
_entity_poly.entity_id
_entity_poly.type
_entity_poly.pdbx_seq_one_letter_code
_entity_poly.pdbx_strand_id
1 'polypeptide(L)'
;MKLSLIEKRILDQLKEHLSVIAAGHPVAKIGESYEETELCFQAIACCKILGSVDKASFQRYLFWSGLTRRYFLHRSQGEGSSGNFRCARSRSEGFFCAVAAGDIPLALEIGALSPMDWVQKGEYEDDFIYHLFLFLVLSGADAAKRKDTLERFERVLEGESSTRFAVCQALMTGAADTFAEAFRELCEQHAAEQLEERARFADVRTFEPRSRIFTEGFALMRIAESTGLRLPKHPYALCPEVGRVGPLHRRPDDLFAEMANIQ
;
A
#
# COMPACT_ATOMS: atom_id res chain seq x y z
N MET A 1 -3.48 -14.27 21.34
CA MET A 1 -3.65 -12.96 22.03
C MET A 1 -4.97 -12.33 21.58
N LYS A 2 -5.75 -11.67 22.45
CA LYS A 2 -7.02 -11.02 22.03
C LYS A 2 -6.71 -9.82 21.11
N LEU A 3 -7.37 -9.73 19.96
CA LEU A 3 -7.13 -8.68 18.95
C LEU A 3 -7.29 -7.26 19.51
N SER A 4 -8.20 -7.06 20.46
CA SER A 4 -8.38 -5.76 21.14
C SER A 4 -7.16 -5.33 21.97
N LEU A 5 -6.40 -6.27 22.54
CA LEU A 5 -5.15 -5.97 23.24
C LEU A 5 -4.04 -5.58 22.25
N ILE A 6 -4.00 -6.24 21.10
CA ILE A 6 -3.06 -5.91 20.00
C ILE A 6 -3.34 -4.50 19.51
N GLU A 7 -4.60 -4.20 19.20
CA GLU A 7 -5.03 -2.87 18.73
C GLU A 7 -4.62 -1.78 19.72
N LYS A 8 -4.88 -1.96 21.02
CA LYS A 8 -4.48 -1.00 22.05
C LYS A 8 -2.98 -0.72 22.03
N ARG A 9 -2.15 -1.76 21.92
CA ARG A 9 -0.69 -1.62 21.88
C ARG A 9 -0.19 -0.91 20.62
N ILE A 10 -0.83 -1.16 19.47
CA ILE A 10 -0.52 -0.46 18.23
C ILE A 10 -0.93 1.01 18.33
N LEU A 11 -2.08 1.32 18.94
CA LEU A 11 -2.51 2.71 19.19
C LEU A 11 -1.53 3.48 20.08
N ASP A 12 -0.95 2.83 21.08
CA ASP A 12 0.07 3.46 21.94
C ASP A 12 1.36 3.74 21.14
N GLN A 13 1.84 2.78 20.33
CA GLN A 13 2.98 2.98 19.43
C GLN A 13 2.72 4.07 18.37
N LEU A 14 1.50 4.12 17.82
CA LEU A 14 1.10 5.14 16.87
C LEU A 14 1.23 6.55 17.48
N LYS A 15 0.80 6.74 18.73
CA LYS A 15 0.91 8.04 19.42
C LYS A 15 2.37 8.48 19.61
N GLU A 16 3.26 7.54 19.91
CA GLU A 16 4.70 7.81 20.04
C GLU A 16 5.25 8.33 18.70
N HIS A 17 5.01 7.63 17.59
CA HIS A 17 5.49 8.05 16.27
C HIS A 17 4.87 9.37 15.80
N LEU A 18 3.58 9.58 16.01
CA LEU A 18 2.92 10.86 15.73
C LEU A 18 3.52 12.01 16.56
N SER A 19 3.93 11.76 17.79
CA SER A 19 4.58 12.78 18.63
C SER A 19 5.97 13.16 18.08
N VAL A 20 6.73 12.18 17.58
CA VAL A 20 8.02 12.44 16.90
C VAL A 20 7.82 13.25 15.62
N ILE A 21 6.79 12.95 14.84
CA ILE A 21 6.44 13.71 13.63
C ILE A 21 6.01 15.14 13.99
N ALA A 22 5.16 15.31 15.00
CA ALA A 22 4.70 16.62 15.48
C ALA A 22 5.84 17.51 16.02
N ALA A 23 6.93 16.92 16.50
CA ALA A 23 8.10 17.67 16.97
C ALA A 23 8.85 18.42 15.85
N GLY A 24 8.49 18.20 14.58
CA GLY A 24 8.96 19.04 13.47
C GLY A 24 10.42 18.82 13.07
N HIS A 25 11.02 17.70 13.47
CA HIS A 25 12.38 17.35 13.06
C HIS A 25 12.51 17.24 11.52
N PRO A 26 13.72 17.45 10.97
CA PRO A 26 13.97 17.29 9.54
C PRO A 26 13.57 15.89 9.04
N VAL A 27 12.85 15.83 7.92
CA VAL A 27 12.23 14.60 7.40
C VAL A 27 13.25 13.50 7.14
N ALA A 28 14.48 13.85 6.74
CA ALA A 28 15.58 12.92 6.54
C ALA A 28 15.98 12.14 7.81
N LYS A 29 15.71 12.69 9.01
CA LYS A 29 16.03 12.07 10.30
C LYS A 29 14.90 11.23 10.87
N ILE A 30 13.65 11.51 10.48
CA ILE A 30 12.45 10.88 11.06
C ILE A 30 11.64 10.08 10.04
N GLY A 31 12.21 9.77 8.87
CA GLY A 31 11.52 8.98 7.85
C GLY A 31 11.05 7.60 8.33
N GLU A 32 11.75 6.99 9.29
CA GLU A 32 11.33 5.74 9.92
C GLU A 32 10.02 5.91 10.72
N SER A 33 9.84 7.02 11.44
CA SER A 33 8.59 7.29 12.16
C SER A 33 7.38 7.42 11.23
N TYR A 34 7.58 7.93 10.00
CA TYR A 34 6.53 7.93 8.99
C TYR A 34 6.18 6.52 8.51
N GLU A 35 7.20 5.71 8.18
CA GLU A 35 7.00 4.31 7.77
C GLU A 35 6.25 3.55 8.88
N GLU A 36 6.69 3.63 10.13
CA GLU A 36 6.03 3.00 11.27
C GLU A 36 4.61 3.50 11.51
N THR A 37 4.35 4.78 11.28
CA THR A 37 3.00 5.36 11.36
C THR A 37 2.07 4.76 10.29
N GLU A 38 2.56 4.57 9.04
CA GLU A 38 1.83 3.85 8.00
C GLU A 38 1.49 2.42 8.44
N LEU A 39 2.47 1.66 8.93
CA LEU A 39 2.25 0.27 9.37
C LEU A 39 1.25 0.21 10.53
N CYS A 40 1.32 1.15 11.48
CA CYS A 40 0.39 1.23 12.60
C CYS A 40 -1.04 1.47 12.13
N PHE A 41 -1.25 2.45 11.25
CA PHE A 41 -2.58 2.73 10.72
C PHE A 41 -3.15 1.54 9.94
N GLN A 42 -2.37 0.93 9.04
CA GLN A 42 -2.81 -0.25 8.30
C GLN A 42 -3.11 -1.43 9.24
N ALA A 43 -2.29 -1.66 10.26
CA ALA A 43 -2.53 -2.72 11.24
C ALA A 43 -3.80 -2.48 12.06
N ILE A 44 -4.09 -1.23 12.47
CA ILE A 44 -5.35 -0.88 13.13
C ILE A 44 -6.53 -1.09 12.17
N ALA A 45 -6.41 -0.71 10.90
CA ALA A 45 -7.44 -1.01 9.90
C ALA A 45 -7.75 -2.52 9.86
N CYS A 46 -6.71 -3.36 9.77
CA CYS A 46 -6.84 -4.81 9.80
C CYS A 46 -7.54 -5.30 11.08
N CYS A 47 -7.22 -4.73 12.26
CA CYS A 47 -7.94 -5.04 13.49
C CYS A 47 -9.45 -4.73 13.41
N LYS A 48 -9.83 -3.61 12.78
CA LYS A 48 -11.24 -3.20 12.65
C LYS A 48 -12.05 -4.16 11.80
N ILE A 49 -11.48 -4.69 10.71
CA ILE A 49 -12.19 -5.64 9.87
C ILE A 49 -12.20 -7.05 10.49
N LEU A 50 -11.10 -7.49 11.09
CA LEU A 50 -10.98 -8.83 11.69
C LEU A 50 -11.77 -8.98 13.01
N GLY A 51 -11.88 -7.90 13.80
CA GLY A 51 -12.47 -7.95 15.13
C GLY A 51 -13.96 -7.58 15.20
N SER A 52 -14.38 -6.59 14.40
CA SER A 52 -15.72 -6.01 14.51
C SER A 52 -16.40 -5.79 13.16
N VAL A 53 -15.76 -6.15 12.04
CA VAL A 53 -16.26 -5.89 10.68
C VAL A 53 -16.60 -4.41 10.46
N ASP A 54 -15.86 -3.51 11.12
CA ASP A 54 -16.09 -2.06 11.02
C ASP A 54 -15.43 -1.52 9.75
N LYS A 55 -16.21 -1.55 8.65
CA LYS A 55 -15.78 -1.11 7.32
C LYS A 55 -15.42 0.37 7.28
N ALA A 56 -16.12 1.21 8.04
CA ALA A 56 -15.89 2.65 8.05
C ALA A 56 -14.55 2.98 8.71
N SER A 57 -14.25 2.37 9.86
CA SER A 57 -12.94 2.53 10.49
C SER A 57 -11.82 1.88 9.67
N PHE A 58 -12.06 0.70 9.07
CA PHE A 58 -11.10 0.08 8.15
C PHE A 58 -10.69 1.05 7.03
N GLN A 59 -11.67 1.61 6.32
CA GLN A 59 -11.42 2.55 5.22
C GLN A 59 -10.70 3.83 5.70
N ARG A 60 -11.12 4.39 6.84
CA ARG A 60 -10.51 5.59 7.44
C ARG A 60 -9.04 5.38 7.81
N TYR A 61 -8.71 4.27 8.44
CA TYR A 61 -7.33 4.00 8.85
C TYR A 61 -6.42 3.71 7.67
N LEU A 62 -6.91 3.04 6.61
CA LEU A 62 -6.16 2.92 5.35
C LEU A 62 -5.93 4.29 4.71
N PHE A 63 -6.93 5.16 4.69
CA PHE A 63 -6.78 6.54 4.21
C PHE A 63 -5.69 7.30 4.99
N TRP A 64 -5.69 7.24 6.33
CA TRP A 64 -4.65 7.88 7.13
C TRP A 64 -3.26 7.30 6.89
N SER A 65 -3.13 6.00 6.64
CA SER A 65 -1.87 5.41 6.16
C SER A 65 -1.41 6.04 4.84
N GLY A 66 -2.31 6.21 3.88
CA GLY A 66 -2.01 6.90 2.62
C GLY A 66 -1.59 8.35 2.82
N LEU A 67 -2.30 9.10 3.69
CA LEU A 67 -1.96 10.50 3.99
C LEU A 67 -0.58 10.64 4.62
N THR A 68 -0.19 9.72 5.51
CA THR A 68 1.16 9.69 6.10
C THR A 68 2.22 9.64 5.02
N ARG A 69 2.07 8.73 4.04
CA ARG A 69 3.00 8.59 2.92
C ARG A 69 3.05 9.85 2.06
N ARG A 70 1.89 10.41 1.69
CA ARG A 70 1.81 11.65 0.92
C ARG A 70 2.54 12.80 1.64
N TYR A 71 2.27 12.97 2.93
CA TYR A 71 2.88 14.03 3.72
C TYR A 71 4.40 13.87 3.85
N PHE A 72 4.89 12.64 4.09
CA PHE A 72 6.32 12.33 4.09
C PHE A 72 7.00 12.67 2.75
N LEU A 73 6.43 12.25 1.63
CA LEU A 73 6.99 12.51 0.30
C LEU A 73 6.98 14.01 -0.02
N HIS A 74 5.88 14.70 0.28
CA HIS A 74 5.77 16.14 0.07
C HIS A 74 6.80 16.93 0.89
N ARG A 75 6.95 16.62 2.18
CA ARG A 75 8.00 17.22 3.02
C ARG A 75 9.41 16.88 2.52
N SER A 76 9.64 15.65 2.08
CA SER A 76 10.93 15.25 1.50
C SER A 76 11.28 16.06 0.27
N GLN A 77 10.31 16.40 -0.58
CA GLN A 77 10.54 17.32 -1.70
C GLN A 77 10.82 18.75 -1.23
N GLY A 78 10.01 19.28 -0.31
CA GLY A 78 10.18 20.65 0.21
C GLY A 78 11.51 20.87 0.96
N GLU A 79 12.02 19.85 1.64
CA GLU A 79 13.28 19.88 2.39
C GLU A 79 14.49 19.40 1.55
N GLY A 80 14.33 19.20 0.24
CA GLY A 80 15.42 18.75 -0.65
C GLY A 80 15.96 17.35 -0.33
N SER A 81 15.17 16.51 0.33
CA SER A 81 15.50 15.15 0.77
C SER A 81 14.89 14.06 -0.13
N SER A 82 14.45 14.38 -1.35
CA SER A 82 13.81 13.43 -2.29
C SER A 82 14.69 12.23 -2.67
N GLY A 83 16.02 12.37 -2.58
CA GLY A 83 16.97 11.27 -2.84
C GLY A 83 17.13 10.28 -1.68
N ASN A 84 16.38 10.44 -0.59
CA ASN A 84 16.39 9.49 0.52
C ASN A 84 15.83 8.14 0.05
N PHE A 85 16.49 7.04 0.45
CA PHE A 85 16.04 5.68 0.10
C PHE A 85 14.63 5.35 0.60
N ARG A 86 14.15 6.04 1.64
CA ARG A 86 12.77 5.92 2.15
C ARG A 86 11.72 6.53 1.21
N CYS A 87 12.14 7.36 0.27
CA CYS A 87 11.28 7.88 -0.80
C CYS A 87 11.11 6.88 -1.96
N ALA A 88 11.87 5.78 -1.98
CA ALA A 88 11.77 4.73 -3.00
C ALA A 88 10.32 4.32 -3.26
N ARG A 89 9.97 4.07 -4.53
CA ARG A 89 8.58 3.91 -4.96
C ARG A 89 7.97 2.62 -4.39
N SER A 90 8.73 1.55 -4.27
CA SER A 90 8.26 0.29 -3.71
C SER A 90 8.01 0.32 -2.20
N ARG A 91 8.58 1.32 -1.52
CA ARG A 91 8.26 1.59 -0.11
C ARG A 91 6.96 2.38 -0.03
N SER A 92 5.86 1.88 -0.60
CA SER A 92 4.60 2.62 -0.68
C SER A 92 3.39 1.81 -0.23
N GLU A 93 3.47 1.23 0.97
CA GLU A 93 2.29 0.70 1.68
C GLU A 93 1.14 1.72 1.69
N GLY A 94 1.45 3.02 1.87
CA GLY A 94 0.49 4.10 1.74
C GLY A 94 -0.21 4.21 0.37
N PHE A 95 0.45 3.87 -0.74
CA PHE A 95 -0.19 3.83 -2.07
C PHE A 95 -1.28 2.76 -2.11
N PHE A 96 -0.94 1.52 -1.71
CA PHE A 96 -1.93 0.44 -1.65
C PHE A 96 -3.04 0.75 -0.66
N CYS A 97 -2.72 1.35 0.49
CA CYS A 97 -3.74 1.75 1.46
C CYS A 97 -4.69 2.81 0.88
N ALA A 98 -4.20 3.82 0.16
CA ALA A 98 -5.04 4.84 -0.47
C ALA A 98 -5.97 4.23 -1.53
N VAL A 99 -5.44 3.35 -2.39
CA VAL A 99 -6.25 2.62 -3.38
C VAL A 99 -7.27 1.72 -2.69
N ALA A 100 -6.87 0.89 -1.73
CA ALA A 100 -7.78 -0.01 -1.02
C ALA A 100 -8.88 0.76 -0.27
N ALA A 101 -8.54 1.91 0.33
CA ALA A 101 -9.49 2.83 0.94
C ALA A 101 -10.47 3.45 -0.06
N GLY A 102 -10.20 3.38 -1.36
CA GLY A 102 -11.05 3.97 -2.40
C GLY A 102 -10.83 5.46 -2.62
N ASP A 103 -9.67 5.99 -2.22
CA ASP A 103 -9.23 7.35 -2.51
C ASP A 103 -8.21 7.35 -3.66
N ILE A 104 -8.72 7.20 -4.88
CA ILE A 104 -7.87 7.21 -6.09
C ILE A 104 -7.08 8.52 -6.23
N PRO A 105 -7.66 9.72 -6.00
CA PRO A 105 -6.89 10.95 -6.08
C PRO A 105 -5.68 10.97 -5.13
N LEU A 106 -5.82 10.49 -3.89
CA LEU A 106 -4.68 10.38 -2.95
C LEU A 106 -3.61 9.40 -3.45
N ALA A 107 -4.01 8.25 -4.01
CA ALA A 107 -3.06 7.29 -4.58
C ALA A 107 -2.28 7.90 -5.76
N LEU A 108 -2.94 8.69 -6.61
CA LEU A 108 -2.29 9.42 -7.71
C LEU A 108 -1.33 10.50 -7.20
N GLU A 109 -1.70 11.25 -6.15
CA GLU A 109 -0.81 12.20 -5.48
C GLU A 109 0.46 11.52 -4.97
N ILE A 110 0.31 10.39 -4.26
CA ILE A 110 1.45 9.58 -3.76
C ILE A 110 2.33 9.14 -4.94
N GLY A 111 1.72 8.55 -5.97
CA GLY A 111 2.45 8.05 -7.13
C GLY A 111 3.20 9.13 -7.92
N ALA A 112 2.67 10.35 -7.97
CA ALA A 112 3.32 11.50 -8.60
C ALA A 112 4.45 12.09 -7.75
N LEU A 113 4.35 12.01 -6.43
CA LEU A 113 5.40 12.46 -5.50
C LEU A 113 6.56 11.46 -5.39
N SER A 114 6.31 10.17 -5.64
CA SER A 114 7.33 9.11 -5.65
C SER A 114 8.32 9.26 -6.83
N PRO A 115 9.58 8.82 -6.69
CA PRO A 115 10.56 8.82 -7.76
C PRO A 115 10.09 8.08 -9.03
N MET A 116 10.41 8.63 -10.20
CA MET A 116 10.15 8.00 -11.50
C MET A 116 11.34 7.16 -11.99
N ASP A 117 12.46 7.21 -11.28
CA ASP A 117 13.67 6.44 -11.54
C ASP A 117 13.93 5.48 -10.37
N TRP A 118 14.60 4.36 -10.67
CA TRP A 118 14.92 3.32 -9.70
C TRP A 118 15.92 3.82 -8.64
N VAL A 119 15.56 3.70 -7.36
CA VAL A 119 16.43 4.05 -6.25
C VAL A 119 17.16 2.80 -5.74
N GLN A 120 18.30 2.47 -6.36
CA GLN A 120 19.05 1.23 -6.09
C GLN A 120 19.36 0.95 -4.60
N LYS A 121 19.56 1.99 -3.78
CA LYS A 121 19.82 1.83 -2.34
C LYS A 121 18.57 1.57 -1.49
N GLY A 122 17.37 1.76 -2.05
CA GLY A 122 16.10 1.74 -1.32
C GLY A 122 15.13 0.65 -1.74
N GLU A 123 15.29 0.08 -2.92
CA GLU A 123 14.37 -0.90 -3.49
C GLU A 123 15.05 -1.83 -4.50
N TYR A 124 14.51 -3.05 -4.64
CA TYR A 124 14.82 -3.94 -5.75
C TYR A 124 14.20 -3.37 -7.04
N GLU A 125 14.83 -3.67 -8.19
CA GLU A 125 14.41 -3.08 -9.46
C GLU A 125 13.04 -3.59 -9.93
N ASP A 126 12.76 -4.87 -9.73
CA ASP A 126 11.48 -5.50 -10.02
C ASP A 126 10.33 -4.91 -9.17
N ASP A 127 10.57 -4.70 -7.89
CA ASP A 127 9.65 -4.01 -6.97
C ASP A 127 9.38 -2.57 -7.43
N PHE A 128 10.42 -1.83 -7.84
CA PHE A 128 10.26 -0.49 -8.41
C PHE A 128 9.35 -0.51 -9.65
N ILE A 129 9.64 -1.41 -10.60
CA ILE A 129 8.90 -1.52 -11.86
C ILE A 129 7.45 -1.92 -11.60
N TYR A 130 7.19 -2.84 -10.68
CA TYR A 130 5.85 -3.25 -10.28
C TYR A 130 5.00 -2.06 -9.83
N HIS A 131 5.51 -1.28 -8.88
CA HIS A 131 4.78 -0.12 -8.36
C HIS A 131 4.65 1.00 -9.39
N LEU A 132 5.67 1.21 -10.24
CA LEU A 132 5.59 2.16 -11.35
C LEU A 132 4.49 1.75 -12.34
N PHE A 133 4.43 0.49 -12.74
CA PHE A 133 3.41 -0.02 -13.65
C PHE A 133 2.00 0.20 -13.10
N LEU A 134 1.76 -0.12 -11.83
CA LEU A 134 0.44 0.09 -11.20
C LEU A 134 0.04 1.57 -11.17
N PHE A 135 0.98 2.47 -10.89
CA PHE A 135 0.74 3.90 -10.98
C PHE A 135 0.42 4.35 -12.42
N LEU A 136 1.13 3.82 -13.43
CA LEU A 136 0.85 4.13 -14.85
C LEU A 136 -0.52 3.60 -15.31
N VAL A 137 -0.95 2.44 -14.82
CA VAL A 137 -2.31 1.94 -15.03
C VAL A 137 -3.33 2.88 -14.40
N LEU A 138 -3.17 3.20 -13.12
CA LEU A 138 -4.14 4.00 -12.36
C LEU A 138 -4.23 5.45 -12.86
N SER A 139 -3.12 6.03 -13.31
CA SER A 139 -3.06 7.40 -13.87
C SER A 139 -3.58 7.49 -15.30
N GLY A 140 -3.91 6.36 -15.94
CA GLY A 140 -4.35 6.34 -17.34
C GLY A 140 -3.24 6.78 -18.30
N ALA A 141 -1.98 6.47 -17.98
CA ALA A 141 -0.85 6.76 -18.86
C ALA A 141 -1.04 6.14 -20.27
N ASP A 142 -0.26 6.58 -21.25
CA ASP A 142 -0.35 5.98 -22.59
C ASP A 142 0.05 4.50 -22.58
N ALA A 143 -0.53 3.72 -23.52
CA ALA A 143 -0.32 2.27 -23.58
C ALA A 143 1.14 1.91 -23.91
N ALA A 144 1.86 2.77 -24.64
CA ALA A 144 3.26 2.54 -24.98
C ALA A 144 4.13 2.54 -23.71
N LYS A 145 4.01 3.55 -22.84
CA LYS A 145 4.74 3.60 -21.57
C LYS A 145 4.45 2.40 -20.67
N ARG A 146 3.19 1.97 -20.58
CA ARG A 146 2.84 0.76 -19.82
C ARG A 146 3.49 -0.48 -20.39
N LYS A 147 3.49 -0.62 -21.72
CA LYS A 147 4.14 -1.71 -22.43
C LYS A 147 5.65 -1.72 -22.18
N ASP A 148 6.33 -0.59 -22.38
CA ASP A 148 7.77 -0.45 -22.16
C ASP A 148 8.16 -0.78 -20.71
N THR A 149 7.33 -0.36 -19.74
CA THR A 149 7.52 -0.67 -18.32
C THR A 149 7.39 -2.17 -18.07
N LEU A 150 6.41 -2.84 -18.68
CA LEU A 150 6.21 -4.27 -18.52
C LEU A 150 7.33 -5.09 -19.20
N GLU A 151 7.80 -4.68 -20.38
CA GLU A 151 8.96 -5.30 -21.06
C GLU A 151 10.25 -5.11 -20.26
N ARG A 152 10.38 -4.00 -19.52
CA ARG A 152 11.48 -3.84 -18.55
C ARG A 152 11.32 -4.82 -17.38
N PHE A 153 10.11 -5.00 -16.86
CA PHE A 153 9.85 -5.96 -15.78
C PHE A 153 10.29 -7.37 -16.19
N GLU A 154 9.87 -7.83 -17.37
CA GLU A 154 10.23 -9.15 -17.89
C GLU A 154 11.75 -9.35 -18.00
N ARG A 155 12.48 -8.33 -18.47
CA ARG A 155 13.94 -8.39 -18.58
C ARG A 155 14.64 -8.51 -17.22
N VAL A 156 14.17 -7.77 -16.21
CA VAL A 156 14.76 -7.80 -14.86
C VAL A 156 14.54 -9.14 -14.17
N LEU A 157 13.46 -9.86 -14.52
CA LEU A 157 13.22 -11.20 -14.00
C LEU A 157 14.17 -12.26 -14.57
N GLU A 158 14.87 -11.99 -15.68
CA GLU A 158 15.84 -12.92 -16.29
C GLU A 158 15.28 -14.35 -16.52
N GLY A 159 13.97 -14.48 -16.72
CA GLY A 159 13.27 -15.76 -16.92
C GLY A 159 12.69 -16.40 -15.64
N GLU A 160 12.85 -15.76 -14.48
CA GLU A 160 12.19 -16.16 -13.24
C GLU A 160 10.68 -15.90 -13.27
N SER A 161 9.91 -16.75 -12.58
CA SER A 161 8.46 -16.59 -12.45
C SER A 161 8.12 -15.54 -11.39
N SER A 162 7.18 -14.63 -11.71
CA SER A 162 6.66 -13.65 -10.74
C SER A 162 5.14 -13.54 -10.85
N THR A 163 4.43 -13.82 -9.76
CA THR A 163 2.96 -13.66 -9.68
C THR A 163 2.54 -12.20 -9.83
N ARG A 164 3.34 -11.25 -9.35
CA ARG A 164 3.14 -9.80 -9.57
C ARG A 164 3.27 -9.45 -11.05
N PHE A 165 4.25 -10.00 -11.77
CA PHE A 165 4.39 -9.80 -13.22
C PHE A 165 3.18 -10.35 -13.98
N ALA A 166 2.72 -11.56 -13.66
CA ALA A 166 1.52 -12.16 -14.26
C ALA A 166 0.27 -11.27 -14.07
N VAL A 167 0.09 -10.70 -12.87
CA VAL A 167 -0.98 -9.73 -12.59
C VAL A 167 -0.85 -8.47 -13.47
N CYS A 168 0.34 -7.90 -13.59
CA CYS A 168 0.58 -6.74 -14.45
C CYS A 168 0.31 -7.04 -15.93
N GLN A 169 0.71 -8.21 -16.41
CA GLN A 169 0.44 -8.66 -17.77
C GLN A 169 -1.07 -8.79 -18.04
N ALA A 170 -1.82 -9.38 -17.11
CA ALA A 170 -3.27 -9.50 -17.24
C ALA A 170 -4.00 -8.14 -17.19
N LEU A 171 -3.51 -7.20 -16.36
CA LEU A 171 -4.00 -5.82 -16.36
C LEU A 171 -3.75 -5.13 -17.70
N MET A 172 -2.61 -5.38 -18.35
CA MET A 172 -2.26 -4.79 -19.64
C MET A 172 -3.14 -5.30 -20.79
N THR A 173 -3.48 -6.59 -20.79
CA THR A 173 -4.29 -7.21 -21.86
C THR A 173 -5.79 -7.00 -21.68
N GLY A 174 -6.25 -6.65 -20.48
CA GLY A 174 -7.67 -6.51 -20.19
C GLY A 174 -8.43 -7.85 -20.15
N ALA A 175 -7.72 -8.96 -19.98
CA ALA A 175 -8.32 -10.30 -19.92
C ALA A 175 -8.78 -10.62 -18.48
N ALA A 176 -10.09 -10.53 -18.22
CA ALA A 176 -10.65 -10.69 -16.88
C ALA A 176 -10.36 -12.07 -16.25
N ASP A 177 -10.45 -13.15 -17.02
CA ASP A 177 -10.20 -14.51 -16.54
C ASP A 177 -8.72 -14.70 -16.21
N THR A 178 -7.82 -14.26 -17.09
CA THR A 178 -6.36 -14.28 -16.87
C THR A 178 -5.97 -13.46 -15.64
N PHE A 179 -6.61 -12.30 -15.43
CA PHE A 179 -6.37 -11.51 -14.22
C PHE A 179 -6.85 -12.26 -12.97
N ALA A 180 -8.06 -12.85 -13.01
CA ALA A 180 -8.61 -13.56 -11.87
C ALA A 180 -7.77 -14.78 -11.46
N GLU A 181 -7.16 -15.47 -12.43
CA GLU A 181 -6.22 -16.57 -12.20
C GLU A 181 -4.90 -16.06 -11.60
N ALA A 182 -4.21 -15.13 -12.27
CA ALA A 182 -2.95 -14.56 -11.78
C ALA A 182 -3.10 -13.91 -10.39
N PHE A 183 -4.22 -13.23 -10.15
CA PHE A 183 -4.52 -12.62 -8.85
C PHE A 183 -4.76 -13.66 -7.75
N ARG A 184 -5.39 -14.79 -8.08
CA ARG A 184 -5.57 -15.89 -7.13
C ARG A 184 -4.23 -16.47 -6.71
N GLU A 185 -3.36 -16.76 -7.68
CA GLU A 185 -2.01 -17.27 -7.42
C GLU A 185 -1.20 -16.31 -6.55
N LEU A 186 -1.24 -15.00 -6.85
CA LEU A 186 -0.61 -13.97 -6.01
C LEU A 186 -1.14 -13.99 -4.57
N CYS A 187 -2.46 -14.08 -4.39
CA CYS A 187 -3.06 -14.13 -3.04
C CYS A 187 -2.65 -15.41 -2.28
N GLU A 188 -2.59 -16.55 -2.96
CA GLU A 188 -2.19 -17.83 -2.37
C GLU A 188 -0.71 -17.84 -1.99
N GLN A 189 0.16 -17.34 -2.88
CA GLN A 189 1.59 -17.16 -2.58
C GLN A 189 1.78 -16.23 -1.37
N HIS A 190 1.14 -15.05 -1.39
CA HIS A 190 1.23 -14.12 -0.28
C HIS A 190 0.74 -14.74 1.04
N ALA A 191 -0.37 -15.49 1.00
CA ALA A 191 -0.89 -16.15 2.20
C ALA A 191 0.06 -17.21 2.77
N ALA A 192 0.75 -17.96 1.90
CA ALA A 192 1.78 -18.92 2.30
C ALA A 192 2.98 -18.22 2.96
N GLU A 193 3.52 -17.17 2.32
CA GLU A 193 4.61 -16.35 2.85
C GLU A 193 4.26 -15.76 4.23
N GLN A 194 3.05 -15.20 4.37
CA GLN A 194 2.60 -14.65 5.65
C GLN A 194 2.48 -15.74 6.74
N LEU A 195 2.12 -16.97 6.38
CA LEU A 195 2.03 -18.07 7.35
C LEU A 195 3.41 -18.48 7.86
N GLU A 196 4.40 -18.55 6.97
CA GLU A 196 5.79 -18.89 7.31
C GLU A 196 6.42 -17.82 8.20
N GLU A 197 6.17 -16.54 7.90
CA GLU A 197 6.79 -15.41 8.58
C GLU A 197 6.18 -15.09 9.97
N ARG A 198 5.02 -15.64 10.31
CA ARG A 198 4.34 -15.41 11.61
C ARG A 198 5.19 -15.78 12.82
N ALA A 199 5.96 -16.86 12.74
CA ALA A 199 6.83 -17.25 13.84
C ALA A 199 7.99 -16.27 14.02
N ARG A 200 8.53 -15.76 12.90
CA ARG A 200 9.68 -14.84 12.89
C ARG A 200 9.34 -13.45 13.40
N PHE A 201 8.13 -12.96 13.08
CA PHE A 201 7.69 -11.61 13.41
C PHE A 201 6.65 -11.55 14.53
N ALA A 202 6.60 -12.57 15.39
CA ALA A 202 5.66 -12.65 16.51
C ALA A 202 5.75 -11.43 17.48
N ASP A 203 6.95 -10.83 17.60
CA ASP A 203 7.19 -9.65 18.45
C ASP A 203 6.87 -8.31 17.76
N VAL A 204 6.69 -8.31 16.43
CA VAL A 204 6.31 -7.11 15.67
C VAL A 204 4.81 -6.90 15.78
N ARG A 205 4.41 -5.92 16.59
CA ARG A 205 3.00 -5.69 16.98
C ARG A 205 2.07 -5.45 15.78
N THR A 206 2.56 -4.77 14.75
CA THR A 206 1.81 -4.46 13.53
C THR A 206 1.68 -5.66 12.59
N PHE A 207 2.58 -6.65 12.69
CA PHE A 207 2.65 -7.79 11.79
C PHE A 207 1.44 -8.71 11.92
N GLU A 208 1.08 -9.10 13.15
CA GLU A 208 0.01 -10.06 13.40
C GLU A 208 -1.32 -9.72 12.68
N PRO A 209 -1.91 -8.52 12.82
CA PRO A 209 -3.14 -8.18 12.09
C PRO A 209 -2.92 -8.02 10.57
N ARG A 210 -1.77 -7.48 10.14
CA ARG A 210 -1.44 -7.34 8.70
C ARG A 210 -1.28 -8.69 7.99
N SER A 211 -0.70 -9.69 8.66
CA SER A 211 -0.51 -11.05 8.12
C SER A 211 -1.81 -11.82 7.85
N ARG A 212 -2.96 -11.22 8.15
CA ARG A 212 -4.30 -11.79 7.95
C ARG A 212 -5.14 -11.06 6.91
N ILE A 213 -4.63 -9.94 6.39
CA ILE A 213 -5.34 -9.06 5.48
C ILE A 213 -4.37 -8.57 4.40
N PHE A 214 -4.61 -8.97 3.15
CA PHE A 214 -3.76 -8.60 2.04
C PHE A 214 -4.24 -7.26 1.44
N THR A 215 -3.67 -6.17 1.93
CA THR A 215 -4.08 -4.79 1.53
C THR A 215 -3.74 -4.50 0.07
N GLU A 216 -2.56 -4.92 -0.40
CA GLU A 216 -2.20 -4.89 -1.83
C GLU A 216 -3.24 -5.66 -2.67
N GLY A 217 -3.76 -6.79 -2.17
CA GLY A 217 -4.85 -7.51 -2.81
C GLY A 217 -6.12 -6.67 -3.02
N PHE A 218 -6.56 -5.93 -2.00
CA PHE A 218 -7.69 -5.00 -2.13
C PHE A 218 -7.41 -3.87 -3.13
N ALA A 219 -6.19 -3.35 -3.13
CA ALA A 219 -5.79 -2.31 -4.07
C ALA A 219 -5.81 -2.81 -5.52
N LEU A 220 -5.25 -4.00 -5.77
CA LEU A 220 -5.21 -4.61 -7.11
C LEU A 220 -6.60 -4.90 -7.65
N MET A 221 -7.52 -5.40 -6.81
CA MET A 221 -8.92 -5.59 -7.24
C MET A 221 -9.54 -4.26 -7.70
N ARG A 222 -9.31 -3.16 -6.96
CA ARG A 222 -9.82 -1.85 -7.35
C ARG A 222 -9.14 -1.30 -8.61
N ILE A 223 -7.83 -1.50 -8.77
CA ILE A 223 -7.11 -1.09 -9.98
C ILE A 223 -7.71 -1.81 -11.20
N ALA A 224 -7.92 -3.13 -11.11
CA ALA A 224 -8.56 -3.91 -12.17
C ALA A 224 -9.98 -3.41 -12.48
N GLU A 225 -10.81 -3.15 -11.47
CA GLU A 225 -12.15 -2.59 -11.67
C GLU A 225 -12.11 -1.21 -12.34
N SER A 226 -11.09 -0.38 -12.02
CA SER A 226 -10.90 0.94 -12.63
C SER A 226 -10.51 0.87 -14.12
N THR A 227 -9.94 -0.25 -14.57
CA THR A 227 -9.65 -0.50 -16.00
C THR A 227 -10.81 -1.16 -16.73
N GLY A 228 -11.96 -1.38 -16.07
CA GLY A 228 -13.15 -1.98 -16.64
C GLY A 228 -13.23 -3.50 -16.49
N LEU A 229 -12.28 -4.13 -15.81
CA LEU A 229 -12.35 -5.57 -15.52
C LEU A 229 -13.47 -5.84 -14.51
N ARG A 230 -14.27 -6.87 -14.77
CA ARG A 230 -15.28 -7.35 -13.84
C ARG A 230 -14.74 -8.57 -13.11
N LEU A 231 -14.49 -8.41 -11.82
CA LEU A 231 -13.97 -9.49 -11.00
C LEU A 231 -15.10 -10.39 -10.49
N PRO A 232 -14.91 -11.73 -10.51
CA PRO A 232 -15.82 -12.64 -9.86
C PRO A 232 -15.96 -12.35 -8.36
N LYS A 233 -17.16 -12.59 -7.82
CA LYS A 233 -17.40 -12.55 -6.36
C LYS A 233 -16.98 -13.87 -5.70
N HIS A 234 -15.70 -14.21 -5.82
CA HIS A 234 -15.11 -15.35 -5.11
C HIS A 234 -14.21 -14.85 -3.98
N PRO A 235 -14.10 -15.61 -2.87
CA PRO A 235 -13.13 -15.31 -1.84
C PRO A 235 -11.72 -15.52 -2.39
N TYR A 236 -10.85 -14.52 -2.19
CA TYR A 236 -9.40 -14.65 -2.41
C TYR A 236 -8.72 -14.74 -1.04
N ALA A 237 -7.60 -15.46 -0.96
CA ALA A 237 -6.86 -15.63 0.28
C ALA A 237 -6.51 -14.26 0.89
N LEU A 238 -6.77 -14.11 2.19
CA LEU A 238 -6.55 -12.88 2.96
C LEU A 238 -7.28 -11.62 2.45
N CYS A 239 -8.20 -11.75 1.48
CA CYS A 239 -9.01 -10.66 0.94
C CYS A 239 -10.51 -10.92 1.17
N PRO A 240 -10.99 -10.93 2.43
CA PRO A 240 -12.39 -11.22 2.72
C PRO A 240 -13.32 -10.19 2.08
N GLU A 241 -14.50 -10.63 1.62
CA GLU A 241 -15.48 -9.77 0.93
C GLU A 241 -15.85 -8.53 1.77
N VAL A 242 -15.89 -8.67 3.10
CA VAL A 242 -16.20 -7.56 4.00
C VAL A 242 -15.19 -6.41 3.92
N GLY A 243 -13.95 -6.66 3.50
CA GLY A 243 -12.92 -5.65 3.29
C GLY A 243 -12.99 -4.95 1.93
N ARG A 244 -13.84 -5.41 1.00
CA ARG A 244 -14.09 -4.74 -0.29
C ARG A 244 -15.00 -3.53 -0.07
N VAL A 245 -14.42 -2.42 0.37
CA VAL A 245 -15.13 -1.15 0.59
C VAL A 245 -15.34 -0.40 -0.72
N GLY A 246 -16.39 0.40 -0.80
CA GLY A 246 -16.68 1.24 -1.97
C GLY A 246 -15.70 2.42 -2.13
N PRO A 247 -15.96 3.34 -3.08
CA PRO A 247 -15.24 4.62 -3.16
C PRO A 247 -15.31 5.42 -1.86
N LEU A 248 -14.27 6.19 -1.54
CA LEU A 248 -14.27 7.10 -0.41
C LEU A 248 -14.94 8.42 -0.79
N HIS A 249 -16.23 8.58 -0.44
CA HIS A 249 -17.00 9.78 -0.81
C HIS A 249 -16.68 11.00 0.05
N ARG A 250 -16.27 10.79 1.30
CA ARG A 250 -15.89 11.86 2.24
C ARG A 250 -14.56 11.48 2.86
N ARG A 251 -13.53 12.27 2.58
CA ARG A 251 -12.23 12.13 3.23
C ARG A 251 -12.39 12.36 4.74
N PRO A 252 -11.83 11.49 5.59
CA PRO A 252 -11.59 11.78 7.00
C PRO A 252 -10.77 13.06 7.16
N ASP A 253 -10.78 13.63 8.37
CA ASP A 253 -9.98 14.81 8.69
C ASP A 253 -8.49 14.52 8.43
N ASP A 254 -7.79 15.52 7.84
CA ASP A 254 -6.36 15.45 7.57
C ASP A 254 -5.60 15.72 8.86
N LEU A 255 -5.29 14.65 9.59
CA LEU A 255 -4.54 14.68 10.84
C LEU A 255 -3.19 15.43 10.71
N PHE A 256 -2.58 15.44 9.52
CA PHE A 256 -1.30 16.10 9.30
C PHE A 256 -1.46 17.60 8.99
N ALA A 257 -2.60 18.01 8.41
CA ALA A 257 -2.93 19.42 8.28
C ALA A 257 -3.13 20.08 9.65
N GLU A 258 -3.76 19.37 10.59
CA GLU A 258 -3.88 19.83 11.98
C GLU A 258 -2.52 19.95 12.67
N MET A 259 -1.62 18.97 12.48
CA MET A 259 -0.26 19.01 13.04
C MET A 259 0.59 20.15 12.46
N ALA A 260 0.42 20.47 11.17
CA ALA A 260 1.16 21.55 10.52
C ALA A 260 0.76 22.96 11.03
N ASN A 261 -0.44 23.12 11.59
CA ASN A 261 -0.91 24.39 12.15
C ASN A 261 -0.42 24.65 13.59
N ILE A 262 0.28 23.69 14.21
CA ILE A 262 0.80 23.78 15.58
C ILE A 262 2.29 24.21 15.58
N GLN A 263 2.95 24.15 14.43
CA GLN A 263 4.37 24.48 14.22
C GLN A 263 4.55 25.93 13.73
#